data_AF-A0A954Y6H2-F1
#
_entry.id   AF-A0A954Y6H2-F1
#
_cell.length_a   1.000
_cell.length_b   1.000
_cell.length_c   1.000
_cell.angle_alpha   90.00
_cell.angle_beta   90.00
_cell.angle_gamma   90.00
#
_symmetry.space_group_name_H-M   'P 1'
#
loop_
_entity.id
_entity.type
_entity.pdbx_description
1 polymer ?
#
loop_
_entity_poly.entity_id
_entity_poly.type
_entity_poly.pdbx_seq_one_letter_code
_entity_poly.pdbx_strand_id
1 'polypeptide(L)'
;MRPSLHVATLCWACIAASCTAASQATSPAELEHAFRNPPPQAVPWTVWYWMKGRVSPEGITADLEAMRQAGLGGAYLMPIQGPDDPPAFRPPAPQLSPRFWRMVRHAASEADRLGLKLAVHACDGFAVAGGPWITPKLSMQQITYSRKQVSAAELHIQAPSLPAFKGYKRTIALLAFPSLDGAGVSTDSAPPSVTTSDRDPDARRLAQTGNQRRYRS
;
A
#
# COMPACT_ATOMS: atom_id res chain seq x y z
N MET A 1 60.92 8.55 -16.59
CA MET A 1 59.69 9.34 -16.41
C MET A 1 59.11 8.99 -15.05
N ARG A 2 59.10 9.96 -14.12
CA ARG A 2 58.60 9.80 -12.73
C ARG A 2 57.15 10.29 -12.68
N PRO A 3 56.18 9.55 -12.10
CA PRO A 3 54.85 10.08 -11.85
C PRO A 3 54.82 10.78 -10.47
N SER A 4 54.28 11.99 -10.48
CA SER A 4 54.17 12.93 -9.36
C SER A 4 53.02 12.59 -8.40
N LEU A 5 53.36 12.29 -7.15
CA LEU A 5 52.44 12.19 -6.00
C LEU A 5 52.02 13.58 -5.50
N HIS A 6 51.01 14.25 -6.06
CA HIS A 6 50.49 15.50 -5.46
C HIS A 6 48.98 15.75 -5.60
N VAL A 7 48.14 14.74 -5.86
CA VAL A 7 46.67 14.95 -6.04
C VAL A 7 45.81 14.25 -4.98
N ALA A 8 46.39 13.52 -4.02
CA ALA A 8 45.63 12.68 -3.10
C ALA A 8 45.37 13.28 -1.70
N THR A 9 45.53 14.59 -1.48
CA THR A 9 45.54 15.16 -0.12
C THR A 9 44.60 16.35 0.10
N LEU A 10 43.48 16.42 -0.63
CA LEU A 10 42.50 17.51 -0.47
C LEU A 10 41.03 17.06 -0.46
N CYS A 11 40.76 15.81 -0.06
CA CYS A 11 39.38 15.28 0.04
C CYS A 11 39.07 14.62 1.39
N TRP A 12 39.81 14.98 2.45
CA TRP A 12 39.64 14.39 3.79
C TRP A 12 39.55 15.44 4.92
N ALA A 13 39.14 16.67 4.58
CA ALA A 13 38.97 17.75 5.56
C ALA A 13 37.54 18.33 5.61
N CYS A 14 36.59 17.82 4.82
CA CYS A 14 35.19 18.31 4.82
C CYS A 14 34.17 17.32 5.41
N ILE A 15 34.60 16.16 5.95
CA ILE A 15 33.71 15.16 6.55
C ILE A 15 33.61 15.29 8.09
N ALA A 16 34.39 16.17 8.72
CA ALA A 16 34.43 16.32 10.18
C ALA A 16 33.69 17.55 10.74
N ALA A 17 32.85 18.24 9.95
CA ALA A 17 32.16 19.47 10.38
C ALA A 17 30.63 19.36 10.46
N SER A 18 30.04 18.18 10.24
CA SER A 18 28.58 18.02 10.09
C SER A 18 27.92 17.10 11.13
N CYS A 19 28.45 17.01 12.36
CA CYS A 19 27.82 16.18 13.40
C CYS A 19 27.91 16.75 14.83
N THR A 20 27.71 18.05 14.98
CA THR A 20 27.29 18.64 16.26
C THR A 20 26.03 19.45 16.05
N ALA A 21 24.96 18.80 15.62
CA ALA A 21 23.63 19.24 16.02
C ALA A 21 23.52 18.94 17.52
N ALA A 22 23.99 19.86 18.36
CA ALA A 22 23.70 19.81 19.78
C ALA A 22 22.17 19.81 19.91
N SER A 23 21.61 18.68 20.34
CA SER A 23 20.23 18.61 20.79
C SER A 23 20.14 19.56 21.99
N GLN A 24 19.67 20.79 21.76
CA GLN A 24 19.40 21.70 22.86
C GLN A 24 18.40 21.01 23.77
N ALA A 25 18.80 20.73 25.01
CA ALA A 25 17.90 20.22 26.02
C ALA A 25 16.84 21.30 26.27
N THR A 26 15.60 21.04 25.87
CA THR A 26 14.47 21.95 26.11
C THR A 26 14.31 22.15 27.61
N SER A 27 14.36 23.40 28.06
CA SER A 27 14.21 23.74 29.46
C SER A 27 12.77 23.45 29.94
N PRO A 28 12.57 23.19 31.25
CA PRO A 28 11.21 23.01 31.79
C PRO A 28 10.28 24.20 31.52
N ALA A 29 10.82 25.43 31.51
CA ALA A 29 10.07 26.64 31.19
C ALA A 29 9.60 26.68 29.73
N GLU A 30 10.44 26.23 28.79
CA GLU A 30 10.05 26.10 27.37
C GLU A 30 9.00 25.01 27.18
N LEU A 31 9.10 23.89 27.90
CA LEU A 31 8.08 22.84 27.87
C LEU A 31 6.75 23.32 28.42
N GLU A 32 6.74 24.03 29.56
CA GLU A 32 5.51 24.62 30.10
C GLU A 32 4.92 25.65 29.14
N HIS A 33 5.76 26.49 28.53
CA HIS A 33 5.30 27.46 27.54
C HIS A 33 4.66 26.80 26.32
N ALA A 34 5.30 25.77 25.74
CA ALA A 34 4.76 25.02 24.61
C ALA A 34 3.52 24.20 24.97
N PHE A 35 3.42 23.71 26.21
CA PHE A 35 2.22 23.02 26.68
C PHE A 35 1.02 23.97 26.79
N ARG A 36 1.24 25.19 27.29
CA ARG A 36 0.21 26.23 27.37
C ARG A 36 -0.10 26.87 26.02
N ASN A 37 0.87 26.91 25.12
CA ASN A 37 0.77 27.48 23.77
C ASN A 37 1.26 26.46 22.72
N PRO A 38 0.47 25.42 22.42
CA PRO A 38 0.89 24.38 21.49
C PRO A 38 1.32 24.95 20.14
N PRO A 39 2.45 24.50 19.58
CA PRO A 39 2.88 24.94 18.27
C PRO A 39 1.96 24.37 17.18
N PRO A 40 1.92 24.95 15.97
CA PRO A 40 1.03 24.49 14.89
C PRO A 40 1.17 23.00 14.53
N GLN A 41 2.36 22.40 14.72
CA GLN A 41 2.60 20.97 14.44
C GLN A 41 1.95 20.03 15.47
N ALA A 42 1.59 20.55 16.65
CA ALA A 42 0.88 19.78 17.68
C ALA A 42 -0.65 19.75 17.45
N VAL A 43 -1.15 20.54 16.49
CA VAL A 43 -2.58 20.64 16.20
C VAL A 43 -3.04 19.37 15.46
N PRO A 44 -4.06 18.67 15.95
CA PRO A 44 -4.52 17.42 15.34
C PRO A 44 -5.22 17.66 14.00
N TRP A 45 -5.24 16.62 13.20
CA TRP A 45 -5.94 16.56 11.92
C TRP A 45 -6.95 15.42 11.95
N THR A 46 -7.89 15.42 10.99
CA THR A 46 -8.90 14.36 10.85
C THR A 46 -8.84 13.69 9.48
N VAL A 47 -9.43 12.51 9.39
CA VAL A 47 -9.74 11.86 8.11
C VAL A 47 -11.14 12.30 7.69
N TRP A 48 -11.27 12.78 6.47
CA TRP A 48 -12.54 13.30 5.95
C TRP A 48 -12.98 12.52 4.72
N TYR A 49 -13.96 11.64 4.96
CA TYR A 49 -14.50 10.75 3.93
C TYR A 49 -15.69 11.37 3.20
N TRP A 50 -15.56 11.47 1.88
CA TRP A 50 -16.69 11.76 1.00
C TRP A 50 -17.31 10.45 0.56
N MET A 51 -18.43 10.10 1.18
CA MET A 51 -19.08 8.82 0.97
C MET A 51 -19.96 8.83 -0.28
N LYS A 52 -19.73 7.88 -1.17
CA LYS A 52 -20.64 7.54 -2.29
C LYS A 52 -21.03 8.74 -3.16
N GLY A 53 -20.10 9.67 -3.39
CA GLY A 53 -20.32 10.89 -4.17
C GLY A 53 -21.41 11.83 -3.62
N ARG A 54 -21.79 11.72 -2.35
CA ARG A 54 -22.81 12.55 -1.69
C ARG A 54 -22.16 13.83 -1.13
N VAL A 55 -21.86 14.77 -2.02
CA VAL A 55 -21.07 15.97 -1.68
C VAL A 55 -21.75 17.23 -2.20
N SER A 56 -21.86 18.25 -1.34
CA SER A 56 -22.38 19.57 -1.68
C SER A 56 -21.42 20.68 -1.22
N PRO A 57 -21.43 21.86 -1.87
CA PRO A 57 -20.65 23.02 -1.41
C PRO A 57 -21.00 23.46 0.01
N GLU A 58 -22.29 23.43 0.37
CA GLU A 58 -22.78 23.86 1.67
C GLU A 58 -22.30 22.92 2.79
N GLY A 59 -22.35 21.61 2.55
CA GLY A 59 -21.82 20.61 3.47
C GLY A 59 -20.30 20.73 3.64
N ILE A 60 -19.57 20.99 2.54
CA ILE A 60 -18.13 21.24 2.59
C ILE A 60 -17.79 22.45 3.47
N THR A 61 -18.48 23.57 3.26
CA THR A 61 -18.28 24.78 4.07
C THR A 61 -18.59 24.51 5.53
N ALA A 62 -19.73 23.89 5.83
CA ALA A 62 -20.12 23.57 7.20
C ALA A 62 -19.12 22.62 7.90
N ASP A 63 -18.66 21.57 7.21
CA ASP A 63 -17.67 20.63 7.73
C ASP A 63 -16.36 21.36 8.08
N LEU A 64 -15.82 22.17 7.16
CA LEU A 64 -14.55 22.85 7.37
C LEU A 64 -14.64 23.96 8.44
N GLU A 65 -15.75 24.69 8.52
CA GLU A 65 -16.00 25.65 9.59
C GLU A 65 -16.06 24.96 10.96
N ALA A 66 -16.74 23.81 11.04
CA ALA A 66 -16.79 22.99 12.25
C ALA A 66 -15.40 22.46 12.64
N MET A 67 -14.60 22.00 11.68
CA MET A 67 -13.22 21.58 11.92
C MET A 67 -12.37 22.72 12.48
N ARG A 68 -12.49 23.93 11.91
CA ARG A 68 -11.78 25.11 12.39
C ARG A 68 -12.23 25.51 13.80
N GLN A 69 -13.53 25.49 14.06
CA GLN A 69 -14.10 25.80 15.38
C GLN A 69 -13.65 24.80 16.45
N ALA A 70 -13.53 23.52 16.09
CA ALA A 70 -13.02 22.47 16.96
C ALA A 70 -11.50 22.53 17.20
N GLY A 71 -10.79 23.46 16.54
CA GLY A 71 -9.34 23.64 16.69
C GLY A 71 -8.51 22.64 15.89
N LEU A 72 -9.06 22.03 14.83
CA LEU A 72 -8.27 21.17 13.92
C LEU A 72 -7.38 22.01 13.00
N GLY A 73 -6.24 21.44 12.61
CA GLY A 73 -5.27 22.07 11.71
C GLY A 73 -5.46 21.70 10.24
N GLY A 74 -6.19 20.62 9.97
CA GLY A 74 -6.41 20.14 8.62
C GLY A 74 -7.14 18.81 8.53
N ALA A 75 -7.30 18.34 7.29
CA ALA A 75 -7.98 17.09 6.99
C ALA A 75 -7.33 16.32 5.83
N TYR A 76 -7.42 14.98 5.90
CA TYR A 76 -7.12 14.08 4.80
C TYR A 76 -8.40 13.80 4.01
N LEU A 77 -8.54 14.42 2.85
CA LEU A 77 -9.69 14.25 1.96
C LEU A 77 -9.56 12.95 1.15
N MET A 78 -10.50 12.04 1.39
CA MET A 78 -10.49 10.70 0.78
C MET A 78 -11.91 10.31 0.35
N PRO A 79 -12.25 10.37 -0.95
CA PRO A 79 -13.53 9.87 -1.43
C PRO A 79 -13.60 8.34 -1.32
N ILE A 80 -14.74 7.82 -0.86
CA ILE A 80 -14.95 6.39 -0.60
C ILE A 80 -16.18 5.91 -1.38
N GLN A 81 -15.94 4.98 -2.30
CA GLN A 81 -16.94 4.38 -3.19
C GLN A 81 -17.60 5.37 -4.16
N GLY A 82 -18.16 4.87 -5.26
CA GLY A 82 -18.95 5.65 -6.20
C GLY A 82 -20.40 5.86 -5.70
N PRO A 83 -21.20 6.67 -6.42
CA PRO A 83 -22.62 6.85 -6.12
C PRO A 83 -23.41 5.54 -6.16
N ASP A 84 -24.46 5.47 -5.34
CA ASP A 84 -25.47 4.41 -5.46
C ASP A 84 -26.23 4.52 -6.79
N ASP A 85 -26.88 3.43 -7.20
CA ASP A 85 -27.79 3.40 -8.33
C ASP A 85 -29.21 2.96 -7.88
N PRO A 86 -30.20 3.86 -7.85
CA PRO A 86 -30.12 5.29 -8.16
C PRO A 86 -29.41 6.10 -7.05
N PRO A 87 -28.87 7.29 -7.35
CA PRO A 87 -28.13 8.07 -6.37
C PRO A 87 -29.05 8.66 -5.30
N ALA A 88 -28.68 8.45 -4.03
CA ALA A 88 -29.40 8.99 -2.86
C ALA A 88 -29.26 10.52 -2.71
N PHE A 89 -28.23 11.13 -3.33
CA PHE A 89 -27.99 12.56 -3.33
C PHE A 89 -27.85 13.07 -4.76
N ARG A 90 -28.48 14.21 -5.09
CA ARG A 90 -28.53 14.73 -6.47
C ARG A 90 -28.11 16.21 -6.54
N PRO A 91 -27.23 16.59 -7.49
CA PRO A 91 -26.46 15.71 -8.36
C PRO A 91 -25.33 15.02 -7.57
N PRO A 92 -25.07 13.72 -7.80
CA PRO A 92 -23.92 13.08 -7.20
C PRO A 92 -22.62 13.68 -7.76
N ALA A 93 -21.52 13.53 -7.03
CA ALA A 93 -20.17 13.89 -7.46
C ALA A 93 -19.30 12.63 -7.65
N PRO A 94 -19.49 11.85 -8.74
CA PRO A 94 -18.63 10.71 -9.03
C PRO A 94 -17.17 11.15 -9.15
N GLN A 95 -16.24 10.37 -8.59
CA GLN A 95 -14.80 10.65 -8.64
C GLN A 95 -14.31 10.88 -10.08
N LEU A 96 -13.38 11.82 -10.22
CA LEU A 96 -12.81 12.28 -11.49
C LEU A 96 -13.78 12.99 -12.45
N SER A 97 -15.09 13.08 -12.15
CA SER A 97 -16.03 13.86 -12.94
C SER A 97 -15.78 15.37 -12.82
N PRO A 98 -16.27 16.20 -13.77
CA PRO A 98 -16.18 17.66 -13.65
C PRO A 98 -16.83 18.22 -12.37
N ARG A 99 -17.90 17.58 -11.88
CA ARG A 99 -18.55 18.00 -10.62
C ARG A 99 -17.69 17.69 -9.41
N PHE A 100 -17.08 16.50 -9.35
CA PHE A 100 -16.13 16.15 -8.28
C PHE A 100 -14.98 17.17 -8.20
N TRP A 101 -14.38 17.52 -9.34
CA TRP A 101 -13.31 18.53 -9.36
C TRP A 101 -13.78 19.93 -8.94
N ARG A 102 -15.04 20.30 -9.18
CA ARG A 102 -15.62 21.53 -8.60
C ARG A 102 -15.75 21.45 -7.09
N MET A 103 -16.16 20.31 -6.54
CA MET A 103 -16.24 20.12 -5.08
C MET A 103 -14.85 20.17 -4.44
N VAL A 104 -13.84 19.50 -5.04
CA VAL A 104 -12.45 19.54 -4.55
C VAL A 104 -11.91 20.97 -4.58
N ARG A 105 -12.19 21.74 -5.65
CA ARG A 105 -11.81 23.16 -5.71
C ARG A 105 -12.46 23.97 -4.60
N HIS A 106 -13.76 23.79 -4.37
CA HIS A 106 -14.49 24.47 -3.30
C HIS A 106 -13.89 24.15 -1.92
N ALA A 107 -13.63 22.87 -1.64
CA ALA A 107 -12.99 22.45 -0.41
C ALA A 107 -11.58 23.06 -0.22
N ALA A 108 -10.78 23.12 -1.28
CA ALA A 108 -9.46 23.76 -1.24
C ALA A 108 -9.54 25.26 -0.96
N SER A 109 -10.48 25.97 -1.60
CA SER A 109 -10.72 27.40 -1.36
C SER A 109 -11.21 27.68 0.05
N GLU A 110 -12.12 26.87 0.58
CA GLU A 110 -12.64 27.03 1.95
C GLU A 110 -11.58 26.70 3.01
N ALA A 111 -10.76 25.66 2.78
CA ALA A 111 -9.65 25.35 3.67
C ALA A 111 -8.63 26.50 3.72
N ASP A 112 -8.29 27.10 2.57
CA ASP A 112 -7.40 28.26 2.50
C ASP A 112 -7.99 29.47 3.25
N ARG A 113 -9.27 29.78 3.01
CA ARG A 113 -10.01 30.85 3.73
C ARG A 113 -9.97 30.69 5.24
N LEU A 114 -10.07 29.45 5.73
CA LEU A 114 -10.11 29.12 7.16
C LEU A 114 -8.74 28.87 7.79
N GLY A 115 -7.66 28.87 6.99
CA GLY A 115 -6.31 28.55 7.45
C GLY A 115 -6.09 27.06 7.77
N LEU A 116 -6.95 26.18 7.24
CA LEU A 116 -6.82 24.73 7.32
C LEU A 116 -5.91 24.20 6.21
N LYS A 117 -5.23 23.09 6.47
CA LYS A 117 -4.46 22.37 5.45
C LYS A 117 -5.25 21.15 4.97
N LEU A 118 -5.12 20.83 3.69
CA LEU A 118 -5.70 19.62 3.10
C LEU A 118 -4.60 18.72 2.57
N ALA A 119 -4.76 17.42 2.83
CA ALA A 119 -4.00 16.35 2.20
C ALA A 119 -4.96 15.46 1.40
N VAL A 120 -4.44 14.81 0.37
CA VAL A 120 -5.18 13.81 -0.42
C VAL A 120 -4.41 12.50 -0.42
N HIS A 121 -5.15 11.39 -0.45
CA HIS A 121 -4.55 10.07 -0.58
C HIS A 121 -4.01 9.84 -2.01
N ALA A 122 -3.03 8.95 -2.16
CA ALA A 122 -2.34 8.70 -3.42
C ALA A 122 -3.24 8.11 -4.53
N CYS A 123 -4.38 7.54 -4.15
CA CYS A 123 -5.42 7.05 -5.06
C CYS A 123 -6.82 7.28 -4.47
N ASP A 124 -7.85 7.11 -5.30
CA ASP A 124 -9.24 7.00 -4.85
C ASP A 124 -9.41 5.84 -3.86
N GLY A 125 -10.34 5.98 -2.90
CA GLY A 125 -10.49 5.05 -1.79
C GLY A 125 -9.43 5.23 -0.68
N PHE A 126 -9.34 4.24 0.20
CA PHE A 126 -8.47 4.31 1.39
C PHE A 126 -7.09 3.67 1.23
N ALA A 127 -6.88 2.87 0.19
CA ALA A 127 -5.64 2.13 -0.04
C ALA A 127 -5.66 1.50 -1.45
N VAL A 128 -4.53 1.23 -2.11
CA VAL A 128 -3.15 1.61 -1.74
C VAL A 128 -2.56 2.54 -2.81
N ALA A 129 -2.52 2.09 -4.07
CA ALA A 129 -1.97 2.83 -5.21
C ALA A 129 -2.56 2.34 -6.54
N GLY A 130 -3.89 2.25 -6.61
CA GLY A 130 -4.62 1.76 -7.78
C GLY A 130 -5.13 2.88 -8.69
N GLY A 131 -5.43 2.56 -9.94
CA GLY A 131 -6.11 3.48 -10.84
C GLY A 131 -6.48 2.82 -12.18
N PRO A 132 -7.51 3.32 -12.89
CA PRO A 132 -7.97 2.75 -14.16
C PRO A 132 -6.91 2.85 -15.28
N TRP A 133 -5.91 3.71 -15.14
CA TRP A 133 -4.77 3.85 -16.05
C TRP A 133 -3.69 2.77 -15.88
N ILE A 134 -3.76 1.94 -14.84
CA ILE A 134 -2.76 0.88 -14.57
C ILE A 134 -3.10 -0.39 -15.35
N THR A 135 -2.25 -0.76 -16.30
CA THR A 135 -2.38 -2.03 -17.05
C THR A 135 -1.89 -3.23 -16.21
N PRO A 136 -2.28 -4.48 -16.54
CA PRO A 136 -1.75 -5.67 -15.86
C PRO A 136 -0.22 -5.76 -15.83
N LYS A 137 0.44 -5.26 -16.89
CA LYS A 137 1.91 -5.18 -16.99
C LYS A 137 2.55 -4.22 -15.96
N LEU A 138 1.82 -3.17 -15.58
CA LEU A 138 2.29 -2.14 -14.63
C LEU A 138 1.82 -2.40 -13.19
N SER A 139 0.97 -3.41 -12.97
CA SER A 139 0.50 -3.79 -11.64
C SER A 139 1.58 -4.54 -10.85
N MET A 140 1.28 -4.90 -9.60
CA MET A 140 2.10 -5.84 -8.82
C MET A 140 2.24 -7.17 -9.57
N GLN A 141 3.47 -7.63 -9.72
CA GLN A 141 3.81 -8.86 -10.46
C GLN A 141 3.95 -10.05 -9.50
N GLN A 142 3.61 -11.24 -9.99
CA GLN A 142 3.83 -12.49 -9.27
C GLN A 142 4.54 -13.49 -10.18
N ILE A 143 5.40 -14.31 -9.59
CA ILE A 143 6.00 -15.45 -10.29
C ILE A 143 4.98 -16.59 -10.27
N THR A 144 4.56 -17.03 -11.45
CA THR A 144 3.73 -18.22 -11.62
C THR A 144 4.50 -19.26 -12.41
N TYR A 145 4.11 -20.52 -12.27
CA TYR A 145 4.70 -21.60 -13.04
C TYR A 145 3.62 -22.61 -13.46
N SER A 146 3.95 -23.38 -14.48
CA SER A 146 3.23 -24.56 -14.91
C SER A 146 4.25 -25.68 -15.06
N ARG A 147 3.83 -26.92 -14.79
CA ARG A 147 4.72 -28.09 -14.80
C ARG A 147 4.12 -29.17 -15.70
N LYS A 148 4.95 -29.78 -16.54
CA LYS A 148 4.63 -30.99 -17.29
C LYS A 148 5.77 -31.99 -17.04
N GLN A 149 5.44 -33.20 -16.62
CA GLN A 149 6.39 -34.31 -16.63
C GLN A 149 6.40 -34.95 -18.01
N VAL A 150 7.58 -35.30 -18.49
CA VAL A 150 7.81 -35.85 -19.83
C VAL A 150 8.81 -37.00 -19.74
N SER A 151 8.67 -37.96 -20.65
CA SER A 151 9.65 -39.02 -20.84
C SER A 151 10.84 -38.50 -21.65
N ALA A 152 12.04 -39.03 -21.39
CA ALA A 152 13.23 -38.74 -22.21
C ALA A 152 13.07 -39.12 -23.69
N ALA A 153 12.10 -39.99 -24.03
CA ALA A 153 11.79 -40.38 -25.39
C ALA A 153 10.90 -39.37 -26.16
N GLU A 154 10.29 -38.38 -25.49
CA GLU A 154 9.41 -37.39 -26.11
C GLU A 154 10.24 -36.25 -26.72
N LEU A 155 10.42 -36.27 -28.04
CA LEU A 155 11.24 -35.28 -28.78
C LEU A 155 10.54 -33.93 -29.01
N HIS A 156 9.19 -33.92 -29.01
CA HIS A 156 8.39 -32.71 -29.23
C HIS A 156 7.46 -32.46 -28.05
N ILE A 157 7.83 -31.51 -27.19
CA ILE A 157 7.09 -31.19 -25.98
C ILE A 157 6.42 -29.82 -26.15
N GLN A 158 5.09 -29.81 -26.13
CA GLN A 158 4.36 -28.56 -25.98
C GLN A 158 4.53 -28.03 -24.55
N ALA A 159 5.04 -26.80 -24.43
CA ALA A 159 5.21 -26.16 -23.13
C ALA A 159 3.85 -25.97 -22.41
N PRO A 160 3.78 -26.25 -21.11
CA PRO A 160 2.54 -26.08 -20.36
C PRO A 160 2.14 -24.60 -20.32
N SER A 161 0.86 -24.30 -20.53
CA SER A 161 0.39 -22.91 -20.53
C SER A 161 0.53 -22.27 -19.15
N LEU A 162 1.09 -21.05 -19.10
CA LEU A 162 1.13 -20.25 -17.88
C LEU A 162 -0.24 -19.58 -17.62
N PRO A 163 -0.65 -19.46 -16.35
CA PRO A 163 -1.79 -18.62 -15.96
C PRO A 163 -1.60 -17.18 -16.45
N ALA A 164 -2.67 -16.59 -16.97
CA ALA A 164 -2.69 -15.20 -17.41
C ALA A 164 -3.70 -14.39 -16.61
N PHE A 165 -3.31 -13.22 -16.12
CA PHE A 165 -4.21 -12.30 -15.45
C PHE A 165 -4.71 -11.26 -16.45
N LYS A 166 -6.02 -11.24 -16.72
CA LYS A 166 -6.63 -10.37 -17.74
C LYS A 166 -5.89 -10.44 -19.09
N GLY A 167 -5.51 -11.64 -19.52
CA GLY A 167 -4.77 -11.89 -20.76
C GLY A 167 -3.28 -11.56 -20.71
N TYR A 168 -2.76 -10.95 -19.63
CA TYR A 168 -1.34 -10.66 -19.50
C TYR A 168 -0.58 -11.81 -18.85
N LYS A 169 0.50 -12.23 -19.52
CA LYS A 169 1.55 -13.13 -19.01
C LYS A 169 2.86 -12.82 -19.69
N ARG A 170 3.98 -13.12 -19.03
CA ARG A 170 5.33 -13.00 -19.60
C ARG A 170 6.16 -14.20 -19.15
N THR A 171 6.69 -14.93 -20.13
CA THR A 171 7.64 -16.01 -19.85
C THR A 171 8.97 -15.41 -19.38
N ILE A 172 9.50 -15.95 -18.28
CA ILE A 172 10.82 -15.59 -17.74
C ILE A 172 11.85 -16.63 -18.20
N ALA A 173 11.58 -17.90 -17.89
CA ALA A 173 12.42 -19.02 -18.26
C ALA A 173 11.57 -20.29 -18.45
N LEU A 174 12.10 -21.23 -19.25
CA LEU A 174 11.66 -22.63 -19.28
C LEU A 174 12.82 -23.47 -18.74
N LEU A 175 12.57 -24.25 -17.70
CA LEU A 175 13.56 -25.11 -17.07
C LEU A 175 13.19 -26.57 -17.28
N ALA A 176 14.19 -27.37 -17.68
CA ALA A 176 14.12 -28.82 -17.70
C ALA A 176 15.18 -29.36 -16.74
N PHE A 177 14.77 -30.27 -15.86
CA PHE A 177 15.66 -30.90 -14.90
C PHE A 177 15.22 -32.35 -14.68
N PRO A 178 16.14 -33.26 -14.31
CA PRO A 178 15.78 -34.64 -13.99
C PRO A 178 14.76 -34.65 -12.85
N SER A 179 13.67 -35.37 -13.02
CA SER A 179 12.70 -35.59 -11.93
C SER A 179 13.38 -36.31 -10.77
N LEU A 180 13.07 -35.89 -9.54
CA LEU A 180 13.44 -36.64 -8.35
C LEU A 180 12.57 -37.90 -8.22
N ASP A 181 13.06 -38.89 -7.48
CA ASP A 181 12.26 -40.07 -7.12
C ASP A 181 10.98 -39.62 -6.38
N GLY A 182 9.84 -40.16 -6.81
CA GLY A 182 8.52 -39.78 -6.29
C GLY A 182 7.98 -38.43 -6.79
N ALA A 183 8.68 -37.73 -7.71
CA ALA A 183 8.13 -36.52 -8.31
C ALA A 183 6.82 -36.83 -9.06
N GLY A 184 5.77 -36.04 -8.79
CA GLY A 184 4.45 -36.22 -9.41
C GLY A 184 3.49 -37.06 -8.57
N VAL A 185 3.97 -37.67 -7.48
CA VAL A 185 3.10 -38.28 -6.47
C VAL A 185 2.46 -37.17 -5.63
N SER A 186 1.13 -37.11 -5.60
CA SER A 186 0.42 -36.16 -4.74
C SER A 186 0.54 -36.59 -3.29
N THR A 187 0.62 -35.63 -2.38
CA THR A 187 0.43 -35.87 -0.95
C THR A 187 -0.97 -36.38 -0.62
N ASP A 188 -1.94 -36.22 -1.52
CA ASP A 188 -3.26 -36.86 -1.39
C ASP A 188 -3.16 -38.39 -1.54
N SER A 189 -2.27 -38.87 -2.43
CA SER A 189 -2.05 -40.30 -2.69
C SER A 189 -0.96 -40.92 -1.81
N ALA A 190 -0.07 -40.09 -1.25
CA ALA A 190 0.99 -40.48 -0.34
C ALA A 190 1.05 -39.48 0.84
N PRO A 191 0.17 -39.63 1.85
CA PRO A 191 0.03 -38.67 2.92
C PRO A 191 1.32 -38.52 3.74
N PRO A 192 1.79 -37.30 4.00
CA PRO A 192 2.99 -37.07 4.79
C PRO A 192 2.77 -37.45 6.26
N SER A 193 3.85 -37.81 6.95
CA SER A 193 3.84 -37.90 8.40
C SER A 193 3.87 -36.49 8.99
N VAL A 194 2.90 -36.17 9.85
CA VAL A 194 2.83 -34.88 10.56
C VAL A 194 3.34 -35.10 11.97
N THR A 195 4.35 -34.32 12.37
CA THR A 195 4.85 -34.26 13.74
C THR A 195 4.78 -32.83 14.24
N THR A 196 4.66 -32.65 15.55
CA THR A 196 4.48 -31.36 16.21
C THR A 196 5.26 -31.38 17.53
N SER A 197 5.79 -30.22 17.93
CA SER A 197 6.44 -30.03 19.24
C SER A 197 5.43 -30.09 20.39
N ASP A 198 4.20 -29.63 20.14
CA ASP A 198 3.08 -29.83 21.05
C ASP A 198 2.55 -31.24 20.88
N ARG A 199 2.20 -31.94 21.97
CA ARG A 199 1.61 -33.29 21.93
C ARG A 199 0.15 -33.25 21.45
N ASP A 200 -0.14 -32.65 20.29
CA ASP A 200 -1.45 -32.73 19.64
C ASP A 200 -1.61 -34.14 19.04
N PRO A 201 -2.44 -35.04 19.62
CA PRO A 201 -2.63 -36.39 19.10
C PRO A 201 -3.28 -36.39 17.72
N ASP A 202 -3.90 -35.28 17.31
CA ASP A 202 -4.65 -35.13 16.07
C ASP A 202 -3.93 -34.28 15.02
N ALA A 203 -2.63 -34.00 15.18
CA ALA A 203 -1.86 -33.16 14.24
C ALA A 203 -1.95 -33.64 12.78
N ARG A 204 -2.20 -34.93 12.57
CA ARG A 204 -2.45 -35.55 11.25
C ARG A 204 -3.58 -34.88 10.46
N ARG A 205 -4.52 -34.20 11.12
CA ARG A 205 -5.60 -33.42 10.48
C ARG A 205 -5.10 -32.29 9.59
N LEU A 206 -3.89 -31.77 9.83
CA LEU A 206 -3.30 -30.69 9.03
C LEU A 206 -2.99 -31.12 7.59
N ALA A 207 -2.77 -32.42 7.38
CA ALA A 207 -2.52 -33.00 6.06
C ALA A 207 -3.77 -33.61 5.41
N GLN A 208 -4.96 -33.48 6.04
CA GLN A 208 -6.20 -34.01 5.49
C GLN A 208 -6.78 -33.06 4.44
N THR A 209 -6.95 -33.57 3.22
CA THR A 209 -7.59 -32.86 2.10
C THR A 209 -9.00 -32.42 2.50
N GLY A 210 -9.32 -31.14 2.30
CA GLY A 210 -10.65 -30.59 2.60
C GLY A 210 -10.90 -30.21 4.07
N ASN A 211 -9.89 -30.31 4.95
CA ASN A 211 -10.03 -29.86 6.33
C ASN A 211 -10.27 -28.34 6.42
N GLN A 212 -11.42 -27.93 6.98
CA GLN A 212 -11.78 -26.53 7.22
C GLN A 212 -11.73 -26.12 8.69
N ARG A 213 -11.24 -27.00 9.58
CA ARG A 213 -11.10 -26.65 11.00
C ARG A 213 -10.04 -25.57 11.14
N ARG A 214 -10.46 -24.41 11.68
CA ARG A 214 -9.54 -23.34 12.03
C ARG A 214 -8.66 -23.77 13.20
N TYR A 215 -7.36 -23.53 13.08
CA TYR A 215 -6.45 -23.57 14.21
C TYR A 215 -6.93 -22.53 15.23
N ARG A 216 -7.24 -22.97 16.44
CA ARG A 216 -7.52 -22.09 17.58
C ARG A 216 -6.35 -22.26 18.54
N SER A 217 -5.61 -21.18 18.76
CA SER A 217 -4.67 -21.04 19.88
C SER A 217 -5.44 -20.90 21.17
#